data_AF-S7XK35-F1
#
_entry.id   AF-S7XK35-F1
#
_cell.length_a   1.000
_cell.length_b   1.000
_cell.length_c   1.000
_cell.angle_alpha   90.00
_cell.angle_beta   90.00
_cell.angle_gamma   90.00
#
_symmetry.space_group_name_H-M   'P 1'
#
loop_
_entity.id
_entity.type
_entity.pdbx_description
1 polymer ?
#
loop_
_entity_poly.entity_id
_entity_poly.type
_entity_poly.pdbx_seq_one_letter_code
_entity_poly.pdbx_strand_id
1 'polypeptide(L)'
;MISQILYIENITFTTSEKTLYEIFSSYGTILEIRIGNNTTTQGTAYIVYSDKKYAIKAQKYTSGMLVENNYISVTFYDVIRKLIEYEKSKTKRLLAEAKLNLK
;
A
#
# COMPACT_ATOMS: atom_id res chain seq x y z
N MET A 1 7.80 5.18 -10.55
CA MET A 1 9.17 5.01 -9.99
C MET A 1 9.23 3.65 -9.30
N ILE A 2 10.33 2.90 -9.43
CA ILE A 2 10.41 1.57 -8.78
C ILE A 2 10.81 1.75 -7.31
N SER A 3 10.06 1.13 -6.40
CA SER A 3 10.20 1.22 -4.93
C SER A 3 10.44 -0.17 -4.30
N GLN A 4 10.98 -0.21 -3.09
CA GLN A 4 11.02 -1.43 -2.26
C GLN A 4 9.66 -1.75 -1.62
N ILE A 5 8.73 -0.80 -1.66
CA ILE A 5 7.40 -0.90 -1.10
C ILE A 5 6.42 -1.19 -2.24
N LEU A 6 5.64 -2.26 -2.07
CA LEU A 6 4.52 -2.58 -2.94
C LEU A 6 3.22 -2.12 -2.30
N TYR A 7 2.32 -1.62 -3.14
CA TYR A 7 0.95 -1.32 -2.80
C TYR A 7 0.04 -2.30 -3.53
N ILE A 8 -0.80 -2.96 -2.75
CA ILE A 8 -1.69 -4.04 -3.20
C ILE A 8 -3.12 -3.56 -3.04
N GLU A 9 -3.92 -3.74 -4.07
CA GLU A 9 -5.33 -3.38 -4.09
C GLU A 9 -6.19 -4.58 -4.47
N ASN A 10 -7.47 -4.49 -4.13
CA ASN A 10 -8.47 -5.51 -4.41
C ASN A 10 -8.23 -6.83 -3.66
N ILE A 11 -7.69 -6.78 -2.44
CA ILE A 11 -7.68 -7.95 -1.54
C ILE A 11 -9.03 -8.09 -0.84
N THR A 12 -9.41 -9.31 -0.44
CA THR A 12 -10.62 -9.53 0.35
C THR A 12 -10.48 -8.88 1.73
N PHE A 13 -11.58 -8.43 2.32
CA PHE A 13 -11.56 -7.88 3.69
C PHE A 13 -11.16 -8.90 4.76
N THR A 14 -11.25 -10.19 4.45
CA THR A 14 -10.84 -11.30 5.32
C THR A 14 -9.37 -11.69 5.14
N THR A 15 -8.69 -11.15 4.11
CA THR A 15 -7.30 -11.48 3.82
C THR A 15 -6.42 -11.09 5.01
N SER A 16 -5.65 -12.06 5.52
CA SER A 16 -4.81 -11.88 6.70
C SER A 16 -3.36 -11.54 6.33
N GLU A 17 -2.62 -10.98 7.30
CA GLU A 17 -1.18 -10.74 7.14
C GLU A 17 -0.42 -12.04 6.84
N LYS A 18 -0.83 -13.14 7.49
CA LYS A 18 -0.26 -14.46 7.28
C LYS A 18 -0.44 -14.93 5.83
N THR A 19 -1.63 -14.74 5.25
CA THR A 19 -1.92 -15.09 3.85
C THR A 19 -1.00 -14.32 2.90
N LEU A 20 -0.83 -13.02 3.13
CA LEU A 20 0.08 -12.20 2.33
C LEU A 20 1.54 -12.65 2.52
N TYR A 21 1.96 -12.96 3.75
CA TYR A 21 3.31 -13.44 4.01
C TYR A 21 3.60 -14.77 3.27
N GLU A 22 2.69 -15.74 3.32
CA GLU A 22 2.83 -17.03 2.63
C GLU A 22 3.03 -16.86 1.12
N ILE A 23 2.29 -15.94 0.50
CA ILE A 23 2.41 -15.64 -0.94
C ILE A 23 3.71 -14.91 -1.24
N PHE A 24 3.96 -13.80 -0.55
CA PHE A 24 4.96 -12.82 -0.96
C PHE A 24 6.38 -13.16 -0.46
N SER A 25 6.53 -13.95 0.61
CA SER A 25 7.84 -14.36 1.13
C SER A 25 8.64 -15.20 0.13
N SER A 26 7.98 -15.85 -0.83
CA SER A 26 8.61 -16.60 -1.92
C SER A 26 9.47 -15.75 -2.87
N TYR A 27 9.24 -14.43 -2.90
CA TYR A 27 9.95 -13.51 -3.80
C TYR A 27 11.15 -12.82 -3.15
N GLY A 28 11.22 -12.81 -1.81
CA GLY A 28 12.34 -12.26 -1.05
C GLY A 28 11.98 -11.90 0.39
N THR A 29 12.96 -11.39 1.13
CA THR A 29 12.80 -11.07 2.56
C THR A 29 11.92 -9.84 2.75
N ILE A 30 10.76 -10.05 3.39
CA ILE A 30 9.79 -9.03 3.80
C ILE A 30 10.22 -8.45 5.15
N LEU A 31 10.12 -7.13 5.28
CA LEU A 31 10.36 -6.39 6.53
C LEU A 31 9.08 -6.07 7.27
N GLU A 32 8.03 -5.68 6.54
CA GLU A 32 6.75 -5.27 7.12
C GLU A 32 5.61 -5.57 6.14
N ILE A 33 4.48 -6.00 6.68
CA ILE A 33 3.20 -6.05 5.97
C ILE A 33 2.21 -5.18 6.74
N ARG A 34 1.49 -4.31 6.04
CA ARG A 34 0.48 -3.44 6.65
C ARG A 34 -0.83 -3.53 5.88
N ILE A 35 -1.86 -4.05 6.52
CA ILE A 35 -3.20 -4.14 5.95
C ILE A 35 -4.01 -2.90 6.34
N GLY A 36 -4.74 -2.33 5.39
CA GLY A 36 -5.63 -1.20 5.65
C GLY A 36 -6.79 -1.61 6.56
N ASN A 37 -6.97 -0.86 7.63
CA ASN A 37 -7.91 -1.18 8.72
C ASN A 37 -9.09 -0.22 8.84
N ASN A 38 -9.17 0.80 7.98
CA ASN A 38 -10.26 1.79 7.96
C ASN A 38 -11.13 1.63 6.71
N THR A 39 -12.35 2.18 6.74
CA THR A 39 -13.32 2.12 5.62
C THR A 39 -12.77 2.59 4.27
N THR A 40 -11.79 3.50 4.28
CA THR A 40 -11.14 4.05 3.09
C THR A 40 -9.92 3.26 2.62
N THR A 41 -9.42 2.33 3.43
CA THR A 41 -8.17 1.58 3.19
C THR A 41 -8.36 0.07 3.22
N GLN A 42 -9.51 -0.42 3.70
CA GLN A 42 -9.89 -1.82 3.61
C GLN A 42 -9.81 -2.29 2.14
N GLY A 43 -9.36 -3.53 1.95
CA GLY A 43 -9.09 -4.05 0.61
C GLY A 43 -7.76 -3.59 0.00
N THR A 44 -6.89 -2.96 0.81
CA THR A 44 -5.53 -2.56 0.40
C THR A 44 -4.49 -3.03 1.40
N ALA A 45 -3.25 -3.22 0.94
CA ALA A 45 -2.12 -3.54 1.79
C ALA A 45 -0.80 -2.94 1.25
N TYR A 46 0.17 -2.78 2.15
CA TYR A 46 1.55 -2.48 1.84
C TYR A 46 2.45 -3.65 2.21
N ILE A 47 3.42 -3.95 1.35
CA ILE A 47 4.50 -4.89 1.65
C ILE A 47 5.83 -4.18 1.45
N VAL A 48 6.65 -4.18 2.49
CA VAL A 48 7.99 -3.59 2.48
C VAL A 48 9.02 -4.70 2.34
N TYR A 49 9.76 -4.70 1.24
CA TYR A 49 10.90 -5.59 1.06
C TYR A 49 12.20 -4.96 1.58
N SER A 50 13.15 -5.82 1.92
CA SER A 50 14.53 -5.46 2.25
C SER A 50 15.33 -4.95 1.04
N ASP A 51 14.98 -5.38 -0.16
CA ASP A 51 15.65 -5.00 -1.40
C ASP A 51 14.63 -4.78 -2.51
N LYS A 52 14.85 -3.72 -3.30
CA LYS A 52 14.05 -3.33 -4.45
C LYS A 52 13.95 -4.43 -5.51
N LYS A 53 14.96 -5.29 -5.67
CA LYS A 53 14.92 -6.41 -6.61
C LYS A 53 13.81 -7.41 -6.28
N TYR A 54 13.51 -7.62 -5.00
CA TYR A 54 12.44 -8.51 -4.54
C TYR A 54 11.07 -7.91 -4.86
N ALA A 55 10.91 -6.60 -4.63
CA ALA A 55 9.69 -5.89 -4.99
C ALA A 55 9.42 -5.95 -6.50
N ILE A 56 10.45 -5.79 -7.35
CA ILE A 56 10.33 -5.93 -8.81
C ILE A 56 9.87 -7.34 -9.19
N LYS A 57 10.50 -8.36 -8.60
CA LYS A 57 10.15 -9.76 -8.86
C LYS A 57 8.71 -10.04 -8.45
N ALA A 58 8.35 -9.70 -7.21
CA ALA A 58 6.99 -9.90 -6.69
C ALA A 58 5.94 -9.22 -7.56
N GLN A 59 6.10 -7.91 -7.85
CA GLN A 59 5.17 -7.16 -8.67
C GLN A 59 4.92 -7.81 -10.04
N LYS A 60 5.98 -8.31 -10.69
CA LYS A 60 5.89 -8.95 -12.00
C LYS A 60 5.05 -10.23 -11.99
N TYR A 61 5.11 -11.02 -10.92
CA TYR A 61 4.47 -12.34 -10.86
C TYR A 61 3.13 -12.35 -10.13
N THR A 62 2.87 -11.39 -9.24
CA THR A 62 1.66 -11.38 -8.41
C THR A 62 0.58 -10.43 -8.91
N SER A 63 0.90 -9.47 -9.79
CA SER A 63 -0.11 -8.58 -10.35
C SER A 63 -1.07 -9.37 -11.24
N GLY A 64 -2.37 -9.29 -10.94
CA GLY A 64 -3.40 -10.09 -11.61
C GLY A 64 -3.52 -11.53 -11.09
N MET A 65 -2.88 -11.87 -9.98
CA MET A 65 -3.02 -13.18 -9.36
C MET A 65 -4.36 -13.28 -8.61
N LEU A 66 -4.99 -14.45 -8.67
CA LEU A 66 -6.17 -14.75 -7.86
C LEU A 66 -5.72 -15.04 -6.42
N VAL A 67 -6.13 -14.21 -5.48
CA VAL A 67 -5.94 -14.42 -4.03
C VAL A 67 -7.31 -14.52 -3.40
N GLU A 68 -7.61 -15.68 -2.81
CA GLU A 68 -8.95 -16.04 -2.35
C GLU A 68 -9.96 -15.89 -3.50
N ASN A 69 -10.82 -14.87 -3.47
CA ASN A 69 -11.86 -14.64 -4.48
C ASN A 69 -11.60 -13.43 -5.38
N ASN A 70 -10.47 -12.73 -5.21
CA ASN A 70 -10.20 -11.48 -5.92
C ASN A 70 -8.89 -11.54 -6.73
N TYR A 71 -8.91 -10.93 -7.91
CA TYR A 71 -7.70 -10.66 -8.69
C TYR A 71 -7.03 -9.41 -8.16
N ILE A 72 -5.84 -9.56 -7.57
CA ILE A 72 -5.16 -8.45 -6.92
C ILE A 72 -4.41 -7.57 -7.92
N SER A 73 -4.37 -6.27 -7.65
CA SER A 73 -3.49 -5.32 -8.37
C SER A 73 -2.27 -5.05 -7.51
N VAL A 74 -1.07 -5.12 -8.11
CA VAL A 74 0.19 -4.87 -7.39
C VAL A 74 1.00 -3.80 -8.12
N THR A 75 1.26 -2.70 -7.42
CA THR A 75 1.99 -1.55 -7.97
C THR A 75 3.13 -1.12 -7.05
N PHE A 76 4.10 -0.38 -7.57
CA PHE A 76 5.12 0.22 -6.72
C PHE A 76 4.55 1.42 -5.99
N TYR A 77 4.79 1.49 -4.68
CA TYR A 77 4.37 2.63 -3.89
C TYR A 77 5.18 3.88 -4.26
N ASP A 78 4.48 4.92 -4.70
CA ASP A 78 5.07 6.21 -5.02
C ASP A 78 5.15 7.09 -3.76
N VAL A 79 6.27 6.95 -3.05
CA VAL A 79 6.56 7.67 -1.80
C VAL A 79 6.50 9.18 -2.00
N ILE A 80 7.14 9.70 -3.06
CA ILE A 80 7.24 11.14 -3.31
C ILE A 80 5.85 11.72 -3.57
N ARG A 81 5.08 11.08 -4.45
CA ARG A 81 3.71 11.52 -4.74
C ARG A 81 2.85 11.51 -3.48
N LYS A 82 2.96 10.47 -2.65
CA LYS A 82 2.17 10.36 -1.41
C LYS A 82 2.56 11.38 -0.35
N LEU A 83 3.84 11.71 -0.22
CA LEU A 83 4.30 12.79 0.65
C LEU A 83 3.76 14.16 0.18
N ILE A 84 3.79 14.43 -1.13
CA ILE A 84 3.23 15.67 -1.69
C ILE A 84 1.71 15.74 -1.44
N GLU A 85 0.98 14.65 -1.64
CA GLU A 85 -0.46 14.57 -1.36
C GLU A 85 -0.75 14.82 0.13
N TYR A 86 0.05 14.25 1.03
CA TYR A 86 -0.07 14.45 2.48
C TYR A 86 0.13 15.91 2.88
N GLU A 87 1.22 16.55 2.46
CA GLU A 87 1.52 17.95 2.81
C GLU A 87 0.44 18.92 2.28
N LYS A 88 -0.05 18.69 1.06
CA LYS A 88 -1.18 19.46 0.50
C LYS A 88 -2.44 19.32 1.35
N SER A 89 -2.77 18.09 1.76
CA SER A 89 -3.97 17.81 2.57
C SER A 89 -3.90 18.47 3.95
N LYS A 90 -2.72 18.42 4.60
CA LYS A 90 -2.44 19.05 5.89
C LYS A 90 -2.56 20.57 5.80
N THR A 91 -1.94 21.17 4.79
CA THR A 91 -2.00 22.61 4.54
C THR A 91 -3.45 23.08 4.33
N LYS A 92 -4.23 22.35 3.53
CA LYS A 92 -5.65 22.68 3.30
C LYS A 92 -6.48 22.64 4.59
N ARG A 93 -6.25 21.66 5.47
CA ARG A 93 -6.94 21.55 6.76
C ARG A 93 -6.60 22.72 7.69
N LEU A 94 -5.31 23.03 7.84
CA LEU A 94 -4.85 24.17 8.63
C LEU A 94 -5.42 25.50 8.15
N LEU A 95 -5.48 25.70 6.82
CA LEU A 95 -6.10 26.90 6.23
C LEU A 95 -7.61 26.97 6.47
N ALA A 96 -8.31 25.83 6.50
CA ALA A 96 -9.75 25.80 6.78
C ALA A 96 -10.05 26.13 8.25
N GLU A 97 -9.25 25.61 9.18
CA GLU A 97 -9.35 25.90 10.61
C GLU A 97 -9.03 27.37 10.92
N ALA A 98 -7.96 27.92 10.33
CA ALA A 98 -7.61 29.33 10.51
C ALA A 98 -8.72 30.27 10.02
N LYS A 99 -9.40 29.93 8.91
CA LYS A 99 -10.54 30.69 8.40
C LYS A 99 -11.77 30.62 9.29
N LEU A 100 -11.97 29.51 10.01
CA LEU A 100 -13.09 29.37 10.96
C LEU A 100 -12.86 30.21 12.21
N ASN A 101 -11.62 30.27 12.70
CA ASN A 101 -11.26 31.02 13.91
C ASN A 101 -11.24 32.55 13.70
N LEU A 102 -11.28 33.02 12.46
CA LEU A 102 -11.34 34.45 12.08
C LEU A 102 -12.78 34.95 11.85
N LYS A 103 -13.78 34.07 11.97
CA LYS A 103 -15.20 34.40 11.90
C LYS A 103 -15.81 34.46 13.30
#